data_AF-A0A5D0R3Q1-F1
#
_entry.id   AF-A0A5D0R3Q1-F1
#
_cell.length_a   1.000
_cell.length_b   1.000
_cell.length_c   1.000
_cell.angle_alpha   90.00
_cell.angle_beta   90.00
_cell.angle_gamma   90.00
#
_symmetry.space_group_name_H-M   'P 1'
#
loop_
_entity.id
_entity.type
_entity.pdbx_description
1 polymer ?
#
loop_
_entity_poly.entity_id
_entity_poly.type
_entity_poly.pdbx_seq_one_letter_code
_entity_poly.pdbx_strand_id
1 'polypeptide(L)' 'MSFFERNKTYIKLGVISGIMFALIMVAFDYFMDRDFLFWKFALHFVLFGCFNGYMAYRKVKKEENKRNK' A
#
# COMPACT_ATOMS: atom_id res chain seq x y z
N MET A 1 -12.18 -19.22 -8.71
CA MET A 1 -11.24 -18.07 -8.87
C MET A 1 -10.56 -17.83 -7.53
N SER A 2 -9.22 -17.78 -7.47
CA SER A 2 -8.50 -17.61 -6.20
C SER A 2 -8.75 -16.21 -5.61
N PHE A 3 -8.56 -16.04 -4.29
CA PHE A 3 -8.64 -14.74 -3.63
C PHE A 3 -7.72 -13.70 -4.29
N PHE A 4 -6.52 -14.12 -4.68
CA PHE A 4 -5.55 -13.26 -5.35
C PHE A 4 -6.05 -12.78 -6.71
N GLU A 5 -6.67 -13.65 -7.50
CA GLU A 5 -7.21 -13.27 -8.82
C GLU A 5 -8.35 -12.26 -8.70
N ARG A 6 -9.24 -12.43 -7.70
CA ARG A 6 -10.34 -11.50 -7.45
C ARG A 6 -9.85 -10.12 -6.98
N ASN A 7 -8.73 -10.08 -6.26
CA ASN A 7 -8.24 -8.85 -5.61
C ASN A 7 -6.93 -8.33 -6.21
N LYS A 8 -6.51 -8.86 -7.36
CA LYS A 8 -5.22 -8.59 -8.01
C LYS A 8 -4.92 -7.11 -8.16
N THR A 9 -5.93 -6.33 -8.56
CA THR A 9 -5.82 -4.88 -8.73
C THR A 9 -5.50 -4.17 -7.41
N TYR A 10 -6.20 -4.53 -6.32
CA TYR A 10 -5.98 -3.91 -5.00
C TYR A 10 -4.63 -4.29 -4.40
N ILE A 11 -4.21 -5.55 -4.62
CA ILE A 11 -2.88 -6.02 -4.18
C ILE A 11 -1.79 -5.25 -4.93
N LYS A 12 -1.92 -5.06 -6.25
CA LYS A 12 -0.98 -4.23 -7.03
C LYS A 12 -0.94 -2.78 -6.53
N LEU A 13 -2.09 -2.17 -6.30
CA LEU A 13 -2.17 -0.80 -5.76
C LEU A 13 -1.51 -0.70 -4.38
N GLY A 14 -1.78 -1.67 -3.49
CA GLY A 14 -1.12 -1.78 -2.19
C GLY A 14 0.39 -1.87 -2.33
N VAL A 15 0.91 -2.81 -3.13
CA VAL A 15 2.36 -2.98 -3.35
C VAL A 15 3.01 -1.73 -3.92
N ILE A 16 2.43 -1.12 -4.96
CA ILE A 16 2.99 0.10 -5.57
C ILE A 16 3.02 1.24 -4.55
N SER A 17 1.92 1.47 -3.83
CA SER A 17 1.84 2.53 -2.82
C SER A 17 2.82 2.31 -1.65
N GLY A 18 3.01 1.06 -1.21
CA GLY A 18 3.97 0.70 -0.18
C GLY A 18 5.41 0.97 -0.63
N ILE A 19 5.78 0.56 -1.85
CA ILE A 19 7.14 0.80 -2.38
C ILE A 19 7.41 2.30 -2.50
N MET A 20 6.46 3.05 -3.09
CA MET A 20 6.60 4.50 -3.26
C MET A 20 6.79 5.19 -1.92
N PHE A 21 5.96 4.88 -0.92
CA PHE A 21 6.06 5.49 0.40
C PHE A 21 7.39 5.12 1.08
N ALA A 22 7.79 3.86 1.04
CA ALA A 22 9.05 3.42 1.64
C ALA A 22 10.27 4.08 0.98
N LEU A 23 10.27 4.26 -0.34
CA LEU A 23 11.33 4.99 -1.06
C LEU A 23 11.37 6.47 -0.71
N ILE A 24 10.22 7.12 -0.57
CA ILE A 24 10.16 8.52 -0.10
C ILE A 24 10.76 8.63 1.30
N MET A 25 10.47 7.67 2.19
CA MET A 25 11.05 7.66 3.54
C MET A 25 12.56 7.41 3.54
N VAL A 26 13.08 6.60 2.62
CA VAL A 26 14.52 6.41 2.44
C VAL A 26 15.18 7.71 1.96
N ALA A 27 14.59 8.38 0.97
CA ALA A 27 15.08 9.69 0.51
C ALA A 27 15.04 10.72 1.65
N PHE A 28 13.98 10.73 2.45
CA PHE A 28 13.84 11.62 3.60
C PHE A 28 14.88 11.34 4.69
N ASP A 29 15.20 10.09 4.97
CA ASP A 29 16.27 9.72 5.90
C ASP A 29 17.64 10.18 5.41
N TYR A 30 17.91 10.06 4.09
CA TYR A 30 19.12 10.58 3.47
C TYR A 30 19.28 12.10 3.66
N PHE A 31 18.20 12.88 3.46
CA PHE A 31 18.25 14.34 3.68
C PHE A 31 18.37 14.76 5.15
N MET A 32 18.10 13.86 6.09
CA MET A 32 18.11 14.12 7.53
C MET A 32 19.33 13.51 8.23
N ASP A 33 20.34 13.08 7.47
CA ASP A 33 21.54 12.39 7.97
C ASP A 33 21.20 11.20 8.89
N ARG A 34 20.12 10.48 8.56
CA ARG A 34 19.70 9.27 9.28
C ARG A 34 20.12 8.01 8.53
N ASP A 35 20.68 7.06 9.27
CA ASP A 35 21.08 5.78 8.71
C ASP A 35 19.89 5.00 8.13
N PHE A 36 20.14 4.33 7.00
CA PHE A 36 19.18 3.41 6.42
C PHE A 36 19.03 2.17 7.30
N LEU A 37 17.80 1.94 7.77
CA LEU A 37 17.43 0.73 8.52
C LEU A 37 16.46 -0.11 7.69
N PHE A 38 16.88 -1.31 7.32
CA PHE A 38 16.07 -2.24 6.51
C PHE A 38 14.71 -2.55 7.17
N TRP A 39 14.68 -2.72 8.49
CA TRP A 39 13.43 -2.95 9.22
C TRP A 39 12.46 -1.76 9.13
N LYS A 40 12.98 -0.54 9.20
CA LYS A 40 12.18 0.68 9.03
C LYS A 40 11.59 0.76 7.62
N PHE A 41 12.36 0.40 6.59
CA PHE A 41 11.84 0.28 5.22
C PHE A 41 10.73 -0.75 5.12
N ALA A 42 10.95 -1.96 5.66
CA ALA A 42 9.96 -3.03 5.65
C ALA A 42 8.66 -2.63 6.36
N LEU A 43 8.76 -1.96 7.52
CA LEU A 43 7.60 -1.44 8.25
C LEU A 43 6.83 -0.40 7.44
N HIS A 44 7.50 0.58 6.83
CA HIS A 44 6.83 1.56 5.96
C HIS A 44 6.14 0.89 4.79
N PHE A 45 6.82 -0.04 4.12
CA PHE A 45 6.26 -0.79 3.00
C PHE A 45 5.01 -1.57 3.40
N VAL A 46 5.08 -2.36 4.47
CA VAL A 46 3.96 -3.21 4.91
C VAL A 46 2.79 -2.37 5.41
N LEU A 47 3.04 -1.39 6.29
CA LEU A 47 1.96 -0.58 6.86
C LEU A 47 1.23 0.21 5.76
N PHE A 48 1.95 0.91 4.89
CA PHE A 48 1.32 1.69 3.83
C PHE A 48 0.71 0.81 2.75
N GLY A 49 1.37 -0.30 2.38
CA GLY A 49 0.86 -1.20 1.36
C GLY A 49 -0.44 -1.89 1.79
N CYS A 50 -0.49 -2.41 3.03
CA CYS A 50 -1.69 -3.01 3.59
C CYS A 50 -2.80 -1.98 3.78
N PHE A 51 -2.49 -0.81 4.33
CA PHE A 51 -3.48 0.26 4.56
C PHE A 51 -4.11 0.72 3.25
N ASN A 52 -3.31 1.06 2.24
CA ASN A 52 -3.81 1.53 0.95
C ASN A 52 -4.52 0.42 0.17
N GLY A 53 -4.00 -0.81 0.18
CA GLY A 53 -4.67 -1.96 -0.44
C GLY A 53 -6.05 -2.21 0.16
N TYR A 54 -6.17 -2.16 1.48
CA TYR A 54 -7.45 -2.30 2.17
C TYR A 54 -8.41 -1.14 1.89
N MET A 55 -7.92 0.09 1.91
CA MET A 55 -8.73 1.28 1.61
C MET A 55 -9.26 1.24 0.17
N ALA A 56 -8.44 0.82 -0.80
CA ALA A 56 -8.85 0.65 -2.19
C ALA A 56 -9.96 -0.41 -2.33
N TYR A 57 -9.78 -1.58 -1.69
CA TYR A 57 -10.80 -2.63 -1.69
C TYR A 57 -12.13 -2.14 -1.09
N ARG A 58 -12.09 -1.46 0.06
CA ARG A 58 -13.29 -0.93 0.70
C ARG A 58 -13.99 0.13 -0.15
N LYS A 59 -13.23 1.01 -0.81
CA LYS A 59 -13.79 2.08 -1.63
C LYS A 59 -14.60 1.50 -2.79
N VAL A 60 -14.03 0.53 -3.52
CA VAL A 60 -14.73 -0.11 -4.64
C VAL A 60 -15.96 -0.87 -4.16
N LYS A 61 -15.84 -1.66 -3.09
CA LYS A 61 -16.99 -2.38 -2.51
C LYS A 61 -18.12 -1.43 -2.08
N LYS A 62 -17.78 -0.25 -1.57
CA LYS A 62 -18.76 0.80 -1.19
C LYS A 62 -19.43 1.40 -2.42
N GLU A 63 -18.70 1.59 -3.52
CA GLU A 63 -19.24 2.12 -4.78
C GLU A 63 -20.14 1.09 -5.49
N GLU A 64 -19.77 -0.19 -5.49
CA GLU A 64 -20.61 -1.29 -5.99
C GLU A 64 -21.95 -1.36 -5.24
N ASN A 65 -21.92 -1.31 -3.91
CA ASN A 65 -23.14 -1.30 -3.09
C ASN A 65 -24.04 -0.08 -3.34
N LYS A 66 -23.46 1.08 -3.67
CA LYS A 66 -24.24 2.28 -4.02
C LYS A 66 -24.88 2.17 -5.40
N ARG A 67 -24.23 1.50 -6.35
CA ARG A 67 -24.71 1.37 -7.74
C ARG A 67 -25.82 0.33 -7.88
N ASN A 68 -25.85 -0.65 -6.98
CA ASN A 68 -26.86 -1.72 -6.94
C ASN A 68 -28.06 -1.42 -6.03
N LYS A 69 -28.13 -0.21 -5.47
CA LYS A 69 -29.23 0.26 -4.60
C LYS A 69 -29.96 1.40 -5.28
#